data_AF-A0A1T4V019-F1
#
_entry.id   AF-A0A1T4V019-F1
#
_cell.length_a   1.000
_cell.length_b   1.000
_cell.length_c   1.000
_cell.angle_alpha   90.00
_cell.angle_beta   90.00
_cell.angle_gamma   90.00
#
_symmetry.space_group_name_H-M   'P 1'
#
loop_
_entity.id
_entity.type
_entity.pdbx_description
1 polymer ?
#
loop_
_entity_poly.entity_id
_entity_poly.type
_entity_poly.pdbx_seq_one_letter_code
_entity_poly.pdbx_strand_id
1 'polypeptide(L)'
;MDSKDFIEYKKDLLEKIDALYQSQELFKVINLLENSELDFDLCNELVRAYINAANKTSDPYSLFEKANLLLDRFSLEGKDNPKHQFYRGYILFKQGLIEDSKIRFERALKFASVSDSKLFEQITTMLSNVNAMIERAAFKGQSEEHRKLILEHVKKNFGEYQHLCSFDNVDIFRIPPTKEHDYNLLVSVGLSAKVMKGKSGSADECVELCFALPSDYKFNPDSKSNFEVFLMIEVIKHLIATRDNIGFGYYLEKESGFSSRTAFNGAMLVGMGDYEKEQQTMILDGAELSFLELLPLRPMELNFRKAHSAVELLNLFKEKLVMITPFISTRDDVCNVVAKM
;
A
#
# COMPACT_ATOMS: atom_id res chain seq x y z
N MET A 1 -38.28 -29.88 9.81
CA MET A 1 -38.95 -28.75 10.48
C MET A 1 -39.91 -28.11 9.48
N ASP A 2 -41.07 -27.58 9.89
CA ASP A 2 -41.92 -26.87 8.94
C ASP A 2 -41.34 -25.46 8.62
N SER A 3 -41.87 -24.77 7.61
CA SER A 3 -41.29 -23.49 7.18
C SER A 3 -41.42 -22.38 8.22
N LYS A 4 -42.42 -22.40 9.10
CA LYS A 4 -42.58 -21.37 10.14
C LYS A 4 -41.63 -21.65 11.30
N ASP A 5 -41.55 -22.92 11.69
CA ASP A 5 -40.62 -23.38 12.71
C ASP A 5 -39.15 -23.09 12.31
N PHE A 6 -38.80 -23.22 11.03
CA PHE A 6 -37.45 -22.88 10.54
C PHE A 6 -37.14 -21.38 10.59
N ILE A 7 -38.12 -20.52 10.32
CA ILE A 7 -37.93 -19.06 10.40
C ILE A 7 -37.66 -18.64 11.85
N GLU A 8 -38.42 -19.17 12.81
CA GLU A 8 -38.23 -18.88 14.23
C GLU A 8 -36.90 -19.45 14.73
N TYR A 9 -36.59 -20.71 14.39
CA TYR A 9 -35.29 -21.32 14.66
C TYR A 9 -34.11 -20.49 14.14
N LYS A 10 -34.18 -20.05 12.87
CA LYS A 10 -33.14 -19.24 12.24
C LYS A 10 -32.96 -17.90 12.96
N LYS A 11 -34.06 -17.25 13.35
CA LYS A 11 -34.00 -15.98 14.09
C LYS A 11 -33.26 -16.15 15.41
N ASP A 12 -33.64 -17.15 16.21
CA ASP A 12 -32.99 -17.45 17.50
C ASP A 12 -31.51 -17.80 17.31
N LEU A 13 -31.19 -18.51 16.22
CA LEU A 13 -29.82 -18.87 15.88
C LEU A 13 -28.98 -17.63 15.54
N LEU A 14 -29.52 -16.72 14.74
CA LEU A 14 -28.84 -15.47 14.36
C LEU A 14 -28.60 -14.56 15.58
N GLU A 15 -29.56 -14.45 16.50
CA GLU A 15 -29.38 -13.69 17.75
C GLU A 15 -28.23 -14.25 18.60
N LYS A 16 -28.11 -15.58 18.70
CA LYS A 16 -26.98 -16.23 19.39
C LYS A 16 -25.65 -15.99 18.68
N ILE A 17 -25.65 -16.07 17.34
CA ILE A 17 -24.46 -15.82 16.52
C ILE A 17 -23.96 -14.39 16.71
N ASP A 18 -24.85 -13.40 16.72
CA ASP A 18 -24.50 -12.00 16.93
C ASP A 18 -23.88 -11.76 18.31
N ALA A 19 -24.45 -12.36 19.36
CA ALA A 19 -23.87 -12.30 20.71
C ALA A 19 -22.45 -12.91 20.76
N LEU A 20 -22.24 -14.04 20.09
CA LEU A 20 -20.92 -14.69 20.01
C LEU A 20 -19.91 -13.89 19.19
N TYR A 21 -20.34 -13.19 18.13
CA TYR A 21 -19.46 -12.29 17.39
C TYR A 21 -19.04 -11.09 18.23
N GLN A 22 -19.94 -10.53 19.04
CA GLN A 22 -19.62 -9.45 19.97
C GLN A 22 -18.59 -9.87 21.03
N SER A 23 -18.64 -11.12 21.50
CA SER A 23 -17.65 -11.68 22.42
C SER A 23 -16.40 -12.25 21.72
N GLN A 24 -16.28 -12.14 20.40
CA GLN A 24 -15.21 -12.71 19.56
C GLN A 24 -15.03 -14.24 19.68
N GLU A 25 -16.08 -14.97 20.05
CA GLU A 25 -16.06 -16.42 20.25
C GLU A 25 -16.27 -17.20 18.93
N LEU A 26 -15.37 -16.99 17.96
CA LEU A 26 -15.51 -17.49 16.58
C LEU A 26 -15.71 -19.01 16.48
N PHE A 27 -14.97 -19.81 17.26
CA PHE A 27 -15.11 -21.27 17.21
C PHE A 27 -16.43 -21.77 17.79
N LYS A 28 -17.05 -21.02 18.70
CA LYS A 28 -18.41 -21.33 19.18
C LYS A 28 -19.45 -21.03 18.10
N VAL A 29 -19.26 -19.96 17.32
CA VAL A 29 -20.10 -19.69 16.12
C VAL A 29 -19.98 -20.84 15.12
N ILE A 30 -18.75 -21.27 14.81
CA ILE A 30 -18.49 -22.40 13.90
C ILE A 30 -19.18 -23.66 14.41
N ASN A 31 -18.97 -24.03 15.68
CA ASN A 31 -19.55 -25.23 16.25
C ASN A 31 -21.10 -25.18 16.24
N LEU A 32 -21.69 -24.04 16.57
CA LEU A 32 -23.13 -23.85 16.54
C LEU A 32 -23.70 -24.06 15.13
N LEU A 33 -23.06 -23.48 14.11
CA LEU A 33 -23.51 -23.55 12.73
C LEU A 33 -23.21 -24.90 12.05
N GLU A 34 -22.07 -25.54 12.31
CA GLU A 34 -21.76 -26.89 11.80
C GLU A 34 -22.79 -27.94 12.26
N ASN A 35 -23.42 -27.72 13.42
CA ASN A 35 -24.44 -28.59 14.00
C ASN A 35 -25.89 -28.11 13.74
N SER A 36 -26.08 -27.14 12.84
CA SER A 36 -27.37 -26.58 12.49
C SER A 36 -27.82 -26.97 11.08
N GLU A 37 -29.13 -26.93 10.83
CA GLU A 37 -29.66 -26.94 9.46
C GLU A 37 -29.33 -25.59 8.80
N LEU A 38 -28.61 -25.63 7.67
CA LEU A 38 -28.10 -24.43 6.98
C LEU A 38 -28.93 -24.12 5.74
N ASP A 39 -29.55 -22.95 5.72
CA ASP A 39 -29.99 -22.31 4.48
C ASP A 39 -28.86 -21.45 3.89
N PHE A 40 -29.16 -20.75 2.80
CA PHE A 40 -28.19 -19.90 2.12
C PHE A 40 -27.56 -18.83 3.03
N ASP A 41 -28.35 -18.18 3.88
CA ASP A 41 -27.86 -17.09 4.73
C ASP A 41 -26.99 -17.64 5.87
N LEU A 42 -27.46 -18.69 6.56
CA LEU A 42 -26.70 -19.35 7.62
C LEU A 42 -25.39 -19.99 7.09
N CYS A 43 -25.41 -20.48 5.85
CA CYS A 43 -24.21 -20.93 5.17
C CYS A 43 -23.19 -19.79 4.99
N ASN A 44 -23.62 -18.62 4.51
CA ASN A 44 -22.75 -17.45 4.39
C ASN A 44 -22.23 -16.97 5.77
N GLU A 45 -23.02 -17.11 6.83
CA GLU A 45 -22.56 -16.84 8.19
C GLU A 45 -21.48 -17.81 8.68
N LEU A 46 -21.59 -19.10 8.34
CA LEU A 46 -20.57 -20.09 8.65
C LEU A 46 -19.29 -19.85 7.84
N VAL A 47 -19.42 -19.49 6.57
CA VAL A 47 -18.28 -19.06 5.73
C VAL A 47 -17.58 -17.84 6.34
N ARG A 48 -18.34 -16.84 6.79
CA ARG A 48 -17.78 -15.67 7.50
C ARG A 48 -17.01 -16.08 8.75
N ALA A 49 -17.56 -16.99 9.54
CA ALA A 49 -16.92 -17.49 10.76
C ALA A 49 -15.60 -18.20 10.45
N TYR A 50 -15.57 -19.05 9.42
CA TYR A 50 -14.34 -19.70 8.95
C TYR A 50 -13.28 -18.73 8.48
N ILE A 51 -13.64 -17.74 7.66
CA ILE A 51 -12.70 -16.73 7.17
C ILE A 51 -12.10 -15.95 8.36
N ASN A 52 -12.94 -15.53 9.30
CA ASN A 52 -12.49 -14.80 10.48
C ASN A 52 -11.58 -15.65 11.38
N ALA A 53 -11.87 -16.93 11.54
CA ALA A 53 -11.03 -17.85 12.30
C ALA A 53 -9.72 -18.17 11.58
N ALA A 54 -9.76 -18.34 10.25
CA ALA A 54 -8.58 -18.55 9.40
C ALA A 54 -7.56 -17.42 9.57
N ASN A 55 -8.02 -16.18 9.61
CA ASN A 55 -7.17 -15.01 9.82
C ASN A 55 -6.52 -14.93 11.22
N LYS A 56 -6.90 -15.80 12.17
CA LYS A 56 -6.41 -15.80 13.57
C LYS A 56 -5.72 -17.10 13.99
N THR A 57 -5.55 -18.07 13.09
CA THR A 57 -5.01 -19.40 13.42
C THR A 57 -3.69 -19.70 12.69
N SER A 58 -2.99 -20.72 13.16
CA SER A 58 -1.79 -21.28 12.51
C SER A 58 -2.11 -22.16 11.29
N ASP A 59 -3.34 -22.67 11.17
CA ASP A 59 -3.80 -23.45 10.01
C ASP A 59 -4.97 -22.74 9.29
N PRO A 60 -4.69 -21.67 8.53
CA PRO A 60 -5.71 -20.93 7.80
C PRO A 60 -6.30 -21.75 6.63
N TYR A 61 -5.50 -22.64 6.02
CA TYR A 61 -5.85 -23.32 4.77
C TYR A 61 -7.00 -24.30 4.95
N SER A 62 -6.99 -25.11 6.02
CA SER A 62 -8.09 -26.05 6.31
C SER A 62 -9.43 -25.34 6.49
N LEU A 63 -9.44 -24.15 7.11
CA LEU A 63 -10.66 -23.37 7.31
C LEU A 63 -11.14 -22.71 6.00
N PHE A 64 -10.20 -22.24 5.15
CA PHE A 64 -10.55 -21.75 3.81
C PHE A 64 -11.11 -22.85 2.90
N GLU A 65 -10.59 -24.08 2.99
CA GLU A 65 -11.13 -25.22 2.24
C GLU A 65 -12.57 -25.54 2.66
N LYS A 66 -12.83 -25.64 3.97
CA LYS A 66 -14.19 -25.80 4.50
C LYS A 66 -15.14 -24.70 4.02
N ALA A 67 -14.69 -23.43 4.06
CA ALA A 67 -15.46 -22.30 3.58
C ALA A 67 -15.76 -22.41 2.06
N ASN A 68 -14.78 -22.83 1.25
CA ASN A 68 -14.98 -23.03 -0.18
C ASN A 68 -16.01 -24.11 -0.49
N LEU A 69 -15.98 -25.25 0.20
CA LEU A 69 -16.96 -26.34 0.03
C LEU A 69 -18.39 -25.86 0.30
N LEU A 70 -18.56 -25.01 1.31
CA LEU A 70 -19.86 -24.39 1.63
C LEU A 70 -20.33 -23.40 0.55
N LEU A 71 -19.41 -22.58 0.02
CA LEU A 71 -19.73 -21.69 -1.09
C LEU A 71 -20.14 -22.47 -2.34
N ASP A 72 -19.46 -23.57 -2.66
CA ASP A 72 -19.76 -24.40 -3.83
C ASP A 72 -21.14 -25.06 -3.75
N ARG A 73 -21.60 -25.42 -2.54
CA ARG A 73 -22.94 -25.98 -2.30
C ARG A 73 -24.06 -25.04 -2.74
N PHE A 74 -23.86 -23.72 -2.64
CA PHE A 74 -24.85 -22.69 -2.99
C PHE A 74 -24.36 -21.81 -4.16
N SER A 75 -23.62 -22.38 -5.09
CA SER A 75 -23.01 -21.63 -6.19
C SER A 75 -24.02 -20.96 -7.12
N LEU A 76 -25.24 -21.53 -7.27
CA LEU A 76 -26.28 -20.96 -8.10
C LEU A 76 -26.94 -19.75 -7.42
N GLU A 77 -27.35 -19.89 -6.16
CA GLU A 77 -27.92 -18.82 -5.33
C GLU A 77 -26.91 -17.71 -5.07
N GLY A 78 -25.64 -18.08 -4.87
CA GLY A 78 -24.53 -17.18 -4.58
C GLY A 78 -23.97 -16.43 -5.78
N LYS A 79 -24.37 -16.78 -7.01
CA LYS A 79 -23.81 -16.22 -8.26
C LYS A 79 -23.85 -14.69 -8.31
N ASP A 80 -24.94 -14.11 -7.83
CA ASP A 80 -25.21 -12.66 -7.85
C ASP A 80 -25.35 -12.07 -6.45
N ASN A 81 -25.05 -12.86 -5.41
CA ASN A 81 -25.04 -12.36 -4.04
C ASN A 81 -23.70 -11.70 -3.72
N PRO A 82 -23.68 -10.42 -3.28
CA PRO A 82 -22.44 -9.68 -3.09
C PRO A 82 -21.58 -10.24 -1.95
N LYS A 83 -22.18 -10.69 -0.83
CA LYS A 83 -21.43 -11.30 0.30
C LYS A 83 -20.78 -12.61 -0.11
N HIS A 84 -21.53 -13.46 -0.80
CA HIS A 84 -21.04 -14.75 -1.27
C HIS A 84 -19.87 -14.60 -2.25
N GLN A 85 -20.00 -13.70 -3.23
CA GLN A 85 -18.91 -13.39 -4.17
C GLN A 85 -17.71 -12.76 -3.45
N PHE A 86 -17.95 -11.86 -2.49
CA PHE A 86 -16.87 -11.27 -1.69
C PHE A 86 -16.10 -12.34 -0.90
N TYR A 87 -16.77 -13.27 -0.22
CA TYR A 87 -16.11 -14.35 0.51
C TYR A 87 -15.31 -15.28 -0.42
N ARG A 88 -15.87 -15.67 -1.56
CA ARG A 88 -15.12 -16.46 -2.56
C ARG A 88 -13.88 -15.73 -3.04
N GLY A 89 -14.02 -14.43 -3.35
CA GLY A 89 -12.90 -13.57 -3.74
C GLY A 89 -11.83 -13.47 -2.64
N TYR A 90 -12.25 -13.30 -1.39
CA TYR A 90 -11.33 -13.20 -0.25
C TYR A 90 -10.52 -14.48 -0.06
N ILE A 91 -11.15 -15.65 -0.17
CA ILE A 91 -10.45 -16.93 -0.06
C ILE A 91 -9.44 -17.09 -1.19
N LEU A 92 -9.84 -16.82 -2.44
CA LEU A 92 -8.94 -16.89 -3.60
C LEU A 92 -7.75 -15.93 -3.44
N PHE A 93 -7.99 -14.72 -2.95
CA PHE A 93 -6.95 -13.74 -2.64
C PHE A 93 -5.94 -14.29 -1.62
N LYS A 94 -6.43 -14.88 -0.53
CA LYS A 94 -5.58 -15.49 0.51
C LYS A 94 -4.80 -16.70 0.00
N GLN A 95 -5.28 -17.37 -1.05
CA GLN A 95 -4.61 -18.47 -1.73
C GLN A 95 -3.63 -17.99 -2.82
N GLY A 96 -3.49 -16.68 -3.04
CA GLY A 96 -2.61 -16.11 -4.06
C GLY A 96 -3.17 -16.14 -5.48
N LEU A 97 -4.44 -16.51 -5.66
CA LEU A 97 -5.14 -16.52 -6.95
C LEU A 97 -5.70 -15.11 -7.24
N ILE A 98 -4.79 -14.17 -7.50
CA ILE A 98 -5.09 -12.72 -7.54
C ILE A 98 -6.08 -12.37 -8.66
N GLU A 99 -5.85 -12.85 -9.88
CA GLU A 99 -6.76 -12.57 -11.01
C GLU A 99 -8.16 -13.18 -10.81
N ASP A 100 -8.24 -14.41 -10.30
CA ASP A 100 -9.52 -15.04 -10.00
C ASP A 100 -10.26 -14.30 -8.87
N SER A 101 -9.53 -13.81 -7.87
CA SER A 101 -10.10 -12.99 -6.79
C SER A 101 -10.69 -11.69 -7.33
N LYS A 102 -10.03 -11.05 -8.31
CA LYS A 102 -10.51 -9.83 -8.97
C LYS A 102 -11.90 -10.04 -9.57
N ILE A 103 -12.06 -11.12 -10.35
CA ILE A 103 -13.33 -11.45 -11.00
C ILE A 103 -14.46 -11.57 -9.97
N ARG A 104 -14.18 -12.18 -8.81
CA ARG A 104 -15.17 -12.32 -7.73
C ARG A 104 -15.49 -10.99 -7.07
N PHE A 105 -14.49 -10.16 -6.76
CA PHE A 105 -14.74 -8.85 -6.16
C PHE A 105 -15.47 -7.90 -7.13
N GLU A 106 -15.16 -7.92 -8.42
CA GLU A 106 -15.90 -7.16 -9.45
C GLU A 106 -17.36 -7.62 -9.54
N ARG A 107 -17.61 -8.94 -9.48
CA ARG A 107 -18.96 -9.48 -9.40
C ARG A 107 -19.66 -9.01 -8.12
N ALA A 108 -18.99 -9.07 -6.97
CA ALA A 108 -19.54 -8.60 -5.70
C ALA A 108 -19.92 -7.11 -5.78
N LEU A 109 -19.04 -6.25 -6.31
CA LEU A 109 -19.27 -4.82 -6.46
C LEU A 109 -20.50 -4.53 -7.34
N LYS A 110 -20.67 -5.29 -8.43
CA LYS A 110 -21.80 -5.12 -9.35
C LYS A 110 -23.17 -5.28 -8.68
N PHE A 111 -23.28 -6.13 -7.65
CA PHE A 111 -24.54 -6.41 -6.95
C PHE A 111 -24.58 -5.86 -5.52
N ALA A 112 -23.51 -5.21 -5.06
CA ALA A 112 -23.49 -4.57 -3.75
C ALA A 112 -24.40 -3.33 -3.75
N SER A 113 -25.22 -3.20 -2.71
CA SER A 113 -25.97 -1.96 -2.50
C SER A 113 -25.04 -0.90 -1.92
N VAL A 114 -25.11 0.32 -2.44
CA VAL A 114 -24.40 1.48 -1.87
C VAL A 114 -24.86 1.78 -0.44
N SER A 115 -26.07 1.32 -0.05
CA SER A 115 -26.57 1.45 1.32
C SER A 115 -25.91 0.48 2.32
N ASP A 116 -25.25 -0.58 1.87
CA ASP A 116 -24.41 -1.45 2.71
C ASP A 116 -22.97 -0.92 2.68
N SER A 117 -22.75 0.20 3.37
CA SER A 117 -21.49 0.95 3.31
C SER A 117 -20.28 0.09 3.70
N LYS A 118 -20.45 -0.80 4.67
CA LYS A 118 -19.38 -1.66 5.18
C LYS A 118 -18.95 -2.70 4.14
N LEU A 119 -19.88 -3.45 3.55
CA LEU A 119 -19.52 -4.44 2.53
C LEU A 119 -18.96 -3.75 1.28
N PHE A 120 -19.55 -2.63 0.89
CA PHE A 120 -19.07 -1.84 -0.24
C PHE A 120 -17.62 -1.39 -0.05
N GLU A 121 -17.29 -0.81 1.11
CA GLU A 121 -15.93 -0.40 1.49
C GLU A 121 -14.95 -1.58 1.51
N GLN A 122 -15.37 -2.74 2.03
CA GLN A 122 -14.53 -3.94 2.03
C GLN A 122 -14.24 -4.43 0.61
N ILE A 123 -15.24 -4.45 -0.28
CA ILE A 123 -15.08 -4.84 -1.68
C ILE A 123 -14.13 -3.87 -2.40
N THR A 124 -14.33 -2.56 -2.26
CA THR A 124 -13.50 -1.55 -2.93
C THR A 124 -12.05 -1.59 -2.44
N THR A 125 -11.84 -1.77 -1.13
CA THR A 125 -10.50 -1.94 -0.54
C THR A 125 -9.80 -3.17 -1.12
N MET A 126 -10.50 -4.31 -1.18
CA MET A 126 -9.91 -5.53 -1.74
C MET A 126 -9.63 -5.42 -3.24
N LEU A 127 -10.51 -4.76 -4.01
CA LEU A 127 -10.25 -4.47 -5.43
C LEU A 127 -9.03 -3.56 -5.61
N SER A 128 -8.88 -2.53 -4.78
CA SER A 128 -7.70 -1.66 -4.81
C SER A 128 -6.42 -2.47 -4.58
N ASN A 129 -6.41 -3.33 -3.55
CA ASN A 129 -5.26 -4.18 -3.24
C ASN A 129 -4.92 -5.15 -4.38
N VAL A 130 -5.94 -5.81 -4.95
CA VAL A 130 -5.77 -6.74 -6.07
C VAL A 130 -5.22 -6.04 -7.31
N ASN A 131 -5.78 -4.88 -7.68
CA ASN A 131 -5.28 -4.10 -8.80
C ASN A 131 -3.83 -3.67 -8.55
N ALA A 132 -3.49 -3.16 -7.37
CA ALA A 132 -2.13 -2.79 -7.03
C ALA A 132 -1.14 -3.97 -7.17
N MET A 133 -1.55 -5.18 -6.79
CA MET A 133 -0.72 -6.39 -6.96
C MET A 133 -0.54 -6.76 -8.44
N ILE A 134 -1.58 -6.64 -9.26
CA ILE A 134 -1.51 -6.92 -10.71
C ILE A 134 -0.59 -5.90 -11.39
N GLU A 135 -0.76 -4.61 -11.13
CA GLU A 135 0.09 -3.54 -11.69
C GLU A 135 1.56 -3.76 -11.33
N ARG A 136 1.84 -4.13 -10.07
CA ARG A 136 3.21 -4.46 -9.62
C ARG A 136 3.78 -5.70 -10.30
N ALA A 137 2.99 -6.75 -10.49
CA ALA A 137 3.44 -7.96 -11.20
C ALA A 137 3.69 -7.70 -12.70
N ALA A 138 2.95 -6.77 -13.30
CA ALA A 138 3.12 -6.34 -14.68
C ALA A 138 4.36 -5.45 -14.88
N PHE A 139 4.78 -4.71 -13.86
CA PHE A 139 5.89 -3.77 -13.92
C PHE A 139 7.23 -4.46 -14.24
N LYS A 140 7.86 -4.08 -15.36
CA LYS A 140 9.10 -4.70 -15.86
C LYS A 140 10.38 -3.92 -15.54
N GLY A 141 10.26 -2.73 -14.96
CA GLY A 141 11.39 -1.83 -14.77
C GLY A 141 11.96 -1.30 -16.09
N GLN A 142 13.08 -0.60 -16.00
CA GLN A 142 13.76 0.00 -17.16
C GLN A 142 14.61 -1.02 -17.94
N SER A 143 14.81 -0.74 -19.24
CA SER A 143 15.78 -1.48 -20.05
C SER A 143 17.21 -1.28 -19.53
N GLU A 144 18.09 -2.27 -19.74
CA GLU A 144 19.50 -2.17 -19.31
C GLU A 144 20.22 -0.94 -19.87
N GLU A 145 19.89 -0.52 -21.09
CA GLU A 145 20.41 0.70 -21.71
C GLU A 145 20.00 1.95 -20.93
N HIS A 146 18.71 2.09 -20.62
CA HIS A 146 18.22 3.20 -19.81
C HIS A 146 18.77 3.20 -18.40
N ARG A 147 18.87 2.02 -17.76
CA ARG A 147 19.49 1.86 -16.44
C ARG A 147 20.92 2.40 -16.45
N LYS A 148 21.68 2.11 -17.52
CA LYS A 148 23.05 2.62 -17.68
C LYS A 148 23.08 4.14 -17.83
N LEU A 149 22.21 4.74 -18.65
CA LEU A 149 22.13 6.20 -18.81
C LEU A 149 21.79 6.91 -17.49
N ILE A 150 20.83 6.35 -16.73
CA ILE A 150 20.45 6.86 -15.40
C ILE A 150 21.66 6.79 -14.45
N LEU A 151 22.37 5.65 -14.41
CA LEU A 151 23.55 5.49 -13.56
C LEU A 151 24.72 6.39 -13.96
N GLU A 152 24.91 6.66 -15.26
CA GLU A 152 25.89 7.64 -15.74
C GLU A 152 25.54 9.06 -15.28
N HIS A 153 24.26 9.44 -15.33
CA HIS A 153 23.77 10.72 -14.79
C HIS A 153 23.97 10.81 -13.28
N VAL A 154 23.61 9.77 -12.53
CA VAL A 154 23.82 9.68 -11.08
C VAL A 154 25.30 9.82 -10.73
N LYS A 155 26.18 9.10 -11.41
CA LYS A 155 27.63 9.18 -11.18
C LYS A 155 28.18 10.57 -11.43
N LYS A 156 27.74 11.22 -12.51
CA LYS A 156 28.21 12.54 -12.92
C LYS A 156 27.75 13.65 -11.96
N ASN A 157 26.51 13.59 -11.50
CA ASN A 157 25.88 14.69 -10.79
C ASN A 157 25.82 14.49 -9.26
N PHE A 158 25.71 13.25 -8.79
CA PHE A 158 25.52 12.96 -7.37
C PHE A 158 26.75 12.30 -6.74
N GLY A 159 27.42 11.37 -7.45
CA GLY A 159 28.67 10.77 -7.02
C GLY A 159 28.77 9.26 -7.29
N GLU A 160 29.91 8.67 -6.90
CA GLU A 160 30.13 7.23 -7.02
C GLU A 160 29.10 6.43 -6.23
N TYR A 161 28.63 5.33 -6.81
CA TYR A 161 27.51 4.56 -6.26
C TYR A 161 27.89 3.12 -5.91
N GLN A 162 27.12 2.52 -5.01
CA GLN A 162 27.20 1.13 -4.58
C GLN A 162 25.81 0.52 -4.63
N HIS A 163 25.65 -0.66 -5.23
CA HIS A 163 24.37 -1.37 -5.21
C HIS A 163 24.04 -1.81 -3.77
N LEU A 164 22.81 -1.54 -3.32
CA LEU A 164 22.32 -2.01 -2.01
C LEU A 164 21.40 -3.22 -2.13
N CYS A 165 20.34 -3.11 -2.94
CA CYS A 165 19.36 -4.18 -3.10
C CYS A 165 18.45 -3.98 -4.32
N SER A 166 17.79 -5.05 -4.74
CA SER A 166 16.81 -5.06 -5.83
C SER A 166 15.45 -5.57 -5.37
N PHE A 167 14.35 -5.04 -5.90
CA PHE A 167 12.99 -5.52 -5.69
C PHE A 167 12.08 -5.02 -6.83
N ASP A 168 11.06 -5.78 -7.23
CA ASP A 168 10.09 -5.37 -8.26
C ASP A 168 10.74 -4.70 -9.52
N ASN A 169 11.89 -5.21 -9.99
CA ASN A 169 12.68 -4.66 -11.11
C ASN A 169 13.24 -3.23 -10.92
N VAL A 170 13.31 -2.78 -9.67
CA VAL A 170 13.95 -1.54 -9.23
C VAL A 170 15.16 -1.88 -8.37
N ASP A 171 16.28 -1.24 -8.66
CA ASP A 171 17.47 -1.27 -7.80
C ASP A 171 17.48 -0.04 -6.91
N ILE A 172 18.06 -0.18 -5.71
CA ILE A 172 18.45 0.93 -4.85
C ILE A 172 19.97 0.96 -4.79
N PHE A 173 20.53 2.10 -5.13
CA PHE A 173 21.95 2.40 -5.01
C PHE A 173 22.19 3.38 -3.87
N ARG A 174 23.35 3.26 -3.22
CA ARG A 174 23.88 4.19 -2.24
C ARG A 174 25.00 5.00 -2.85
N ILE A 175 24.94 6.31 -2.69
CA ILE A 175 26.04 7.23 -2.92
C ILE A 175 26.58 7.62 -1.55
N PRO A 176 27.85 7.31 -1.22
CA PRO A 176 28.45 7.68 0.05
C PRO A 176 28.56 9.20 0.22
N PRO A 177 28.68 9.69 1.47
CA PRO A 177 28.86 11.11 1.76
C PRO A 177 30.10 11.70 1.06
N THR A 178 29.97 12.93 0.58
CA THR A 178 31.08 13.74 0.05
C THR A 178 31.34 14.96 0.92
N LYS A 179 32.30 15.80 0.53
CA LYS A 179 32.53 17.08 1.22
C LYS A 179 31.41 18.09 0.94
N GLU A 180 30.82 18.05 -0.25
CA GLU A 180 29.68 18.91 -0.60
C GLU A 180 28.38 18.40 0.05
N HIS A 181 28.21 17.09 0.15
CA HIS A 181 26.99 16.45 0.65
C HIS A 181 27.31 15.46 1.78
N ASP A 182 27.23 15.92 3.04
CA ASP A 182 27.55 15.10 4.23
C ASP A 182 26.40 14.17 4.65
N TYR A 183 25.91 13.36 3.71
CA TYR A 183 24.88 12.34 3.92
C TYR A 183 25.01 11.20 2.91
N ASN A 184 24.46 10.04 3.25
CA ASN A 184 24.29 8.94 2.31
C ASN A 184 23.06 9.24 1.45
N LEU A 185 23.21 9.27 0.12
CA LEU A 185 22.06 9.41 -0.77
C LEU A 185 21.66 8.04 -1.32
N LEU A 186 20.45 7.61 -1.04
CA LEU A 186 19.84 6.46 -1.72
C LEU A 186 19.17 6.93 -3.00
N VAL A 187 19.32 6.19 -4.08
CA VAL A 187 18.71 6.50 -5.38
C VAL A 187 18.11 5.23 -5.97
N SER A 188 16.85 5.30 -6.40
CA SER A 188 16.25 4.21 -7.17
C SER A 188 16.71 4.24 -8.62
N VAL A 189 16.79 3.07 -9.25
CA VAL A 189 17.01 2.90 -10.68
C VAL A 189 16.08 1.82 -11.20
N GLY A 190 15.15 2.24 -12.05
CA GLY A 190 14.16 1.38 -12.69
C GLY A 190 12.72 1.86 -12.52
N LEU A 191 12.44 2.71 -11.51
CA LEU A 191 11.09 3.24 -11.27
C LEU A 191 10.60 4.09 -12.45
N SER A 192 11.53 4.77 -13.11
CA SER A 192 11.26 5.62 -14.27
C SER A 192 10.60 4.90 -15.46
N ALA A 193 10.55 3.56 -15.46
CA ALA A 193 9.77 2.81 -16.46
C ALA A 193 8.27 3.05 -16.33
N LYS A 194 7.82 3.58 -15.19
CA LYS A 194 6.48 4.12 -15.02
C LYS A 194 6.42 5.51 -15.63
N VAL A 195 6.14 5.56 -16.92
CA VAL A 195 5.94 6.81 -17.66
C VAL A 195 4.52 7.32 -17.46
N MET A 196 4.40 8.59 -17.10
CA MET A 196 3.15 9.30 -16.93
C MET A 196 2.95 10.24 -18.10
N LYS A 197 1.75 10.24 -18.66
CA LYS A 197 1.48 11.07 -19.83
C LYS A 197 1.50 12.54 -19.46
N GLY A 198 2.26 13.31 -20.23
CA GLY A 198 2.24 14.75 -20.18
C GLY A 198 0.84 15.29 -20.45
N LYS A 199 0.56 16.51 -19.97
CA LYS A 199 -0.61 17.25 -20.45
C LYS A 199 -0.38 17.64 -21.91
N SER A 200 -1.45 17.94 -22.64
CA SER A 200 -1.36 18.27 -24.08
C SER A 200 -0.27 19.31 -24.36
N GLY A 201 0.80 18.90 -25.06
CA GLY A 201 1.94 19.73 -25.43
C GLY A 201 3.14 19.71 -24.46
N SER A 202 3.09 18.98 -23.34
CA SER A 202 4.25 18.71 -22.49
C SER A 202 4.86 17.34 -22.80
N ALA A 203 6.14 17.17 -22.46
CA ALA A 203 6.76 15.85 -22.46
C ALA A 203 6.04 14.92 -21.47
N ASP A 204 6.16 13.63 -21.72
CA ASP A 204 5.83 12.62 -20.71
C ASP A 204 6.81 12.74 -19.54
N GLU A 205 6.38 12.33 -18.35
CA GLU A 205 7.16 12.50 -17.12
C GLU A 205 7.39 11.15 -16.46
N CYS A 206 8.56 10.95 -15.88
CA CYS A 206 8.86 9.80 -15.05
C CYS A 206 9.75 10.19 -13.88
N VAL A 207 9.87 9.32 -12.88
CA VAL A 207 10.59 9.64 -11.64
C VAL A 207 11.56 8.53 -11.22
N GLU A 208 12.69 8.93 -10.67
CA GLU A 208 13.47 8.12 -9.73
C GLU A 208 13.39 8.76 -8.35
N LEU A 209 13.35 7.93 -7.32
CA LEU A 209 13.22 8.35 -5.93
C LEU A 209 14.61 8.45 -5.29
N CYS A 210 14.85 9.54 -4.58
CA CYS A 210 16.05 9.80 -3.81
C CYS A 210 15.72 9.81 -2.32
N PHE A 211 16.64 9.40 -1.45
CA PHE A 211 16.41 9.47 0.00
C PHE A 211 17.73 9.69 0.75
N ALA A 212 17.89 10.86 1.36
CA ALA A 212 19.09 11.22 2.09
C ALA A 212 19.05 10.68 3.52
N LEU A 213 20.08 9.95 3.94
CA LEU A 213 20.26 9.39 5.27
C LEU A 213 21.53 9.96 5.93
N PRO A 214 21.60 10.08 7.26
CA PRO A 214 22.78 10.64 7.94
C PRO A 214 24.09 10.01 7.49
N SER A 215 25.20 10.76 7.46
CA SER A 215 26.48 10.27 6.96
C SER A 215 27.01 9.06 7.74
N ASP A 216 26.71 9.00 9.04
CA ASP A 216 27.04 7.91 9.96
C ASP A 216 26.03 6.75 9.98
N TYR A 217 25.04 6.77 9.08
CA TYR A 217 24.00 5.73 8.99
C TYR A 217 24.61 4.34 8.75
N LYS A 218 24.22 3.38 9.59
CA LYS A 218 24.73 2.01 9.57
C LYS A 218 23.76 1.08 8.85
N PHE A 219 24.11 0.71 7.63
CA PHE A 219 23.37 -0.28 6.86
C PHE A 219 23.58 -1.69 7.43
N ASN A 220 22.49 -2.39 7.74
CA ASN A 220 22.51 -3.83 7.95
C ASN A 220 22.99 -4.55 6.67
N PRO A 221 23.81 -5.63 6.76
CA PRO A 221 24.10 -6.51 5.63
C PRO A 221 22.87 -6.93 4.83
N ASP A 222 21.76 -7.25 5.50
CA ASP A 222 20.46 -7.35 4.85
C ASP A 222 19.82 -5.96 4.77
N SER A 223 20.18 -5.20 3.73
CA SER A 223 19.78 -3.80 3.59
C SER A 223 18.26 -3.60 3.63
N LYS A 224 17.47 -4.58 3.21
CA LYS A 224 15.99 -4.51 3.22
C LYS A 224 15.39 -4.53 4.63
N SER A 225 16.16 -4.98 5.62
CA SER A 225 15.74 -4.98 7.03
C SER A 225 15.90 -3.61 7.71
N ASN A 226 16.64 -2.69 7.09
CA ASN A 226 16.74 -1.30 7.54
C ASN A 226 15.39 -0.59 7.34
N PHE A 227 14.88 0.09 8.37
CA PHE A 227 13.57 0.76 8.31
C PHE A 227 13.49 1.79 7.18
N GLU A 228 14.55 2.56 6.96
CA GLU A 228 14.63 3.61 5.97
C GLU A 228 14.59 3.04 4.54
N VAL A 229 15.32 1.95 4.30
CA VAL A 229 15.28 1.23 3.01
C VAL A 229 13.91 0.58 2.81
N PHE A 230 13.35 -0.02 3.85
CA PHE A 230 11.99 -0.58 3.82
C PHE A 230 10.94 0.50 3.50
N LEU A 231 11.03 1.67 4.12
CA LEU A 231 10.14 2.80 3.85
C LEU A 231 10.22 3.22 2.37
N MET A 232 11.43 3.38 1.84
CA MET A 232 11.64 3.70 0.43
C MET A 232 11.05 2.62 -0.49
N ILE A 233 11.23 1.34 -0.17
CA ILE A 233 10.63 0.21 -0.90
C ILE A 233 9.10 0.28 -0.90
N GLU A 234 8.48 0.53 0.25
CA GLU A 234 7.01 0.63 0.36
C GLU A 234 6.46 1.82 -0.45
N VAL A 235 7.17 2.95 -0.45
CA VAL A 235 6.82 4.09 -1.30
C VAL A 235 6.94 3.73 -2.77
N ILE A 236 8.05 3.12 -3.20
CA ILE A 236 8.24 2.73 -4.61
C ILE A 236 7.15 1.74 -5.06
N LYS A 237 6.77 0.76 -4.23
CA LYS A 237 5.66 -0.16 -4.53
C LYS A 237 4.33 0.58 -4.74
N HIS A 238 4.06 1.59 -3.91
CA HIS A 238 2.88 2.45 -4.07
C HIS A 238 2.95 3.23 -5.38
N LEU A 239 4.11 3.82 -5.68
CA LEU A 239 4.31 4.58 -6.92
C LEU A 239 4.15 3.70 -8.16
N ILE A 240 4.65 2.45 -8.15
CA ILE A 240 4.42 1.49 -9.24
C ILE A 240 2.92 1.26 -9.45
N ALA A 241 2.19 1.03 -8.36
CA ALA A 241 0.77 0.66 -8.39
C ALA A 241 -0.21 1.83 -8.66
N THR A 242 0.14 3.07 -8.28
CA THR A 242 -0.80 4.19 -8.39
C THR A 242 -1.11 4.55 -9.84
N ARG A 243 -2.29 5.09 -10.08
CA ARG A 243 -2.70 5.66 -11.37
C ARG A 243 -2.64 7.19 -11.40
N ASP A 244 -2.29 7.79 -10.26
CA ASP A 244 -2.12 9.23 -10.16
C ASP A 244 -0.86 9.68 -10.91
N ASN A 245 -0.85 10.93 -11.33
CA ASN A 245 0.39 11.58 -11.76
C ASN A 245 1.27 11.85 -10.54
N ILE A 246 2.54 11.50 -10.67
CA ILE A 246 3.59 11.58 -9.67
C ILE A 246 4.52 12.72 -10.07
N GLY A 247 4.86 13.59 -9.13
CA GLY A 247 5.76 14.70 -9.35
C GLY A 247 6.03 15.43 -8.04
N PHE A 248 6.61 16.63 -8.13
CA PHE A 248 6.84 17.46 -6.95
C PHE A 248 5.55 17.69 -6.17
N GLY A 249 5.62 17.46 -4.85
CA GLY A 249 4.51 17.59 -3.93
C GLY A 249 3.52 16.43 -3.96
N TYR A 250 3.70 15.40 -4.80
CA TYR A 250 2.93 14.16 -4.70
C TYR A 250 3.07 13.61 -3.28
N TYR A 251 1.96 13.15 -2.71
CA TYR A 251 1.96 12.58 -1.36
C TYR A 251 1.15 11.29 -1.33
N LEU A 252 1.47 10.44 -0.37
CA LEU A 252 0.73 9.21 -0.09
C LEU A 252 0.56 9.01 1.41
N GLU A 253 -0.47 8.25 1.75
CA GLU A 253 -0.78 7.84 3.11
C GLU A 253 -0.75 6.31 3.20
N LYS A 254 -0.19 5.81 4.29
CA LYS A 254 -0.26 4.41 4.69
C LYS A 254 -1.03 4.35 6.00
N GLU A 255 -2.31 3.99 5.93
CA GLU A 255 -3.21 3.98 7.09
C GLU A 255 -2.67 3.15 8.27
N SER A 256 -1.97 2.05 7.97
CA SER A 256 -1.33 1.19 8.98
C SER A 256 0.00 1.72 9.53
N GLY A 257 0.47 2.88 9.07
CA GLY A 257 1.81 3.40 9.30
C GLY A 257 2.88 2.62 8.52
N PHE A 258 4.08 3.19 8.36
CA PHE A 258 5.18 2.46 7.73
C PHE A 258 5.75 1.36 8.64
N SER A 259 5.80 1.60 9.95
CA SER A 259 6.30 0.65 10.93
C SER A 259 5.64 0.91 12.28
N SER A 260 5.43 -0.12 13.09
CA SER A 260 5.00 0.03 14.49
C SER A 260 6.03 0.73 15.37
N ARG A 261 7.27 0.88 14.89
CA ARG A 261 8.37 1.53 15.61
C ARG A 261 8.47 3.03 15.37
N THR A 262 7.72 3.59 14.41
CA THR A 262 7.80 5.00 14.06
C THR A 262 6.42 5.61 13.89
N ALA A 263 6.31 6.93 14.01
CA ALA A 263 5.05 7.65 13.83
C ALA A 263 4.77 8.03 12.36
N PHE A 264 5.69 7.73 11.43
CA PHE A 264 5.53 8.10 10.02
C PHE A 264 4.43 7.25 9.38
N ASN A 265 3.40 7.92 8.89
CA ASN A 265 2.25 7.32 8.22
C ASN A 265 1.98 7.92 6.84
N GLY A 266 2.81 8.84 6.37
CA GLY A 266 2.74 9.37 5.01
C GLY A 266 4.12 9.71 4.45
N ALA A 267 4.15 10.06 3.18
CA ALA A 267 5.35 10.53 2.50
C ALA A 267 4.97 11.60 1.47
N MET A 268 5.88 12.52 1.19
CA MET A 268 5.78 13.52 0.12
C MET A 268 7.05 13.49 -0.73
N LEU A 269 6.91 13.74 -2.03
CA LEU A 269 8.04 13.88 -2.94
C LEU A 269 8.41 15.36 -3.10
N VAL A 270 9.69 15.69 -2.97
CA VAL A 270 10.20 17.06 -3.03
C VAL A 270 11.45 17.14 -3.92
N GLY A 271 11.92 18.34 -4.23
CA GLY A 271 13.21 18.52 -4.91
C GLY A 271 14.37 18.25 -3.93
N MET A 272 15.51 17.80 -4.46
CA MET A 272 16.74 17.55 -3.72
C MET A 272 17.44 18.89 -3.45
N GLY A 273 17.07 19.57 -2.37
CA GLY A 273 17.38 21.00 -2.15
C GLY A 273 18.86 21.41 -2.24
N ASP A 274 19.78 20.49 -1.97
CA ASP A 274 21.23 20.73 -2.05
C ASP A 274 21.81 20.62 -3.47
N TYR A 275 21.03 20.13 -4.43
CA TYR A 275 21.43 19.96 -5.83
C TYR A 275 20.77 21.00 -6.73
N GLU A 276 21.46 21.42 -7.78
CA GLU A 276 20.89 22.30 -8.81
C GLU A 276 19.81 21.57 -9.62
N LYS A 277 18.85 22.33 -10.17
CA LYS A 277 17.69 21.76 -10.87
C LYS A 277 18.13 20.88 -12.06
N GLU A 278 19.15 21.31 -12.80
CA GLU A 278 19.67 20.59 -13.97
C GLU A 278 20.32 19.25 -13.60
N GLN A 279 20.78 19.10 -12.35
CA GLN A 279 21.31 17.84 -11.84
C GLN A 279 20.20 16.85 -11.48
N GLN A 280 19.00 17.37 -11.18
CA GLN A 280 17.84 16.58 -10.76
C GLN A 280 16.94 16.16 -11.92
N THR A 281 17.30 16.48 -13.17
CA THR A 281 16.50 16.16 -14.35
C THR A 281 17.33 15.61 -15.49
N MET A 282 16.78 14.69 -16.27
CA MET A 282 17.34 14.28 -17.56
C MET A 282 16.24 13.86 -18.54
N ILE A 283 16.55 13.81 -19.84
CA ILE A 283 15.62 13.28 -20.85
C ILE A 283 15.94 11.82 -21.14
N LEU A 284 14.92 10.97 -21.07
CA LEU A 284 15.00 9.53 -21.34
C LEU A 284 13.90 9.16 -22.35
N ASP A 285 14.28 8.83 -23.58
CA ASP A 285 13.34 8.50 -24.67
C ASP A 285 12.22 9.53 -24.89
N GLY A 286 12.54 10.81 -24.72
CA GLY A 286 11.60 11.93 -24.89
C GLY A 286 10.71 12.19 -23.67
N ALA A 287 10.78 11.36 -22.62
CA ALA A 287 10.21 11.66 -21.31
C ALA A 287 11.21 12.45 -20.44
N GLU A 288 10.70 13.39 -19.64
CA GLU A 288 11.48 14.09 -18.61
C GLU A 288 11.52 13.21 -17.35
N LEU A 289 12.71 12.72 -17.03
CA LEU A 289 13.00 12.03 -15.79
C LEU A 289 13.38 13.04 -14.70
N SER A 290 12.61 13.08 -13.61
CA SER A 290 12.93 13.82 -12.39
C SER A 290 13.45 12.92 -11.27
N PHE A 291 14.53 13.33 -10.62
CA PHE A 291 14.99 12.76 -9.35
C PHE A 291 14.33 13.53 -8.21
N LEU A 292 13.46 12.87 -7.44
CA LEU A 292 12.70 13.50 -6.36
C LEU A 292 13.08 12.89 -5.01
N GLU A 293 13.31 13.74 -4.02
CA GLU A 293 13.60 13.31 -2.66
C GLU A 293 12.32 12.86 -1.93
N LEU A 294 12.44 11.73 -1.25
CA LEU A 294 11.45 11.17 -0.35
C LEU A 294 11.49 11.90 0.99
N LEU A 295 10.40 12.58 1.33
CA LEU A 295 10.19 13.19 2.64
C LEU A 295 9.13 12.41 3.43
N PRO A 296 9.51 11.53 4.38
CA PRO A 296 8.55 10.89 5.27
C PRO A 296 7.82 11.93 6.13
N LEU A 297 6.50 11.79 6.25
CA LEU A 297 5.61 12.68 6.99
C LEU A 297 5.03 11.99 8.23
N ARG A 298 5.03 12.74 9.34
CA ARG A 298 4.31 12.39 10.57
C ARG A 298 2.82 12.74 10.46
N PRO A 299 1.96 12.27 11.38
CA PRO A 299 0.51 12.34 11.19
C PRO A 299 -0.04 13.75 11.06
N MET A 300 0.47 14.73 11.83
CA MET A 300 -0.02 16.11 11.71
C MET A 300 0.53 16.81 10.47
N GLU A 301 1.76 16.48 10.04
CA GLU A 301 2.34 16.97 8.78
C GLU A 301 1.58 16.43 7.56
N LEU A 302 1.22 15.15 7.57
CA LEU A 302 0.41 14.53 6.53
C LEU A 302 -0.99 15.19 6.49
N ASN A 303 -1.62 15.39 7.63
CA ASN A 303 -2.91 16.08 7.71
C ASN A 303 -2.81 17.54 7.22
N PHE A 304 -1.72 18.23 7.56
CA PHE A 304 -1.45 19.57 7.02
C PHE A 304 -1.30 19.53 5.51
N ARG A 305 -0.51 18.60 4.95
CA ARG A 305 -0.32 18.43 3.50
C ARG A 305 -1.61 18.08 2.76
N LYS A 306 -2.54 17.35 3.36
CA LYS A 306 -3.86 17.09 2.74
C LYS A 306 -4.67 18.37 2.54
N ALA A 307 -4.53 19.36 3.43
CA ALA A 307 -5.27 20.61 3.41
C ALA A 307 -4.50 21.79 2.77
N HIS A 308 -3.18 21.68 2.62
CA HIS A 308 -2.29 22.74 2.15
C HIS A 308 -1.34 22.24 1.07
N SER A 309 -0.72 23.14 0.32
CA SER A 309 0.27 22.81 -0.70
C SER A 309 1.56 22.23 -0.10
N ALA A 310 2.34 21.53 -0.95
CA ALA A 310 3.68 21.07 -0.59
C ALA A 310 4.60 22.22 -0.19
N VAL A 311 4.49 23.37 -0.88
CA VAL A 311 5.29 24.57 -0.62
C VAL A 311 4.98 25.16 0.76
N GLU A 312 3.71 25.21 1.17
CA GLU A 312 3.35 25.67 2.51
C GLU A 312 3.93 24.78 3.61
N LEU A 313 3.91 23.47 3.43
CA LEU A 313 4.54 22.55 4.40
C LEU A 313 6.06 22.72 4.44
N LEU A 314 6.72 22.88 3.28
CA LEU A 314 8.15 23.14 3.21
C LEU A 314 8.54 24.47 3.87
N ASN A 315 7.73 25.52 3.70
CA ASN A 315 7.91 26.78 4.40
C ASN A 315 7.82 26.59 5.92
N LEU A 316 6.89 25.76 6.40
CA LEU A 316 6.77 25.47 7.83
C LEU A 316 8.01 24.75 8.38
N PHE A 317 8.58 23.78 7.64
CA PHE A 317 9.86 23.16 7.99
C PHE A 317 10.99 24.20 8.12
N LYS A 318 11.07 25.13 7.16
CA LYS A 318 12.05 26.21 7.17
C LYS A 318 11.84 27.19 8.33
N GLU A 319 10.61 27.63 8.56
CA GLU A 319 10.24 28.56 9.65
C GLU A 319 10.56 27.99 11.02
N LYS A 320 10.33 26.68 11.21
CA LYS A 320 10.62 25.98 12.46
C LYS A 320 12.05 25.45 12.57
N LEU A 321 12.91 25.74 11.57
CA LEU A 321 14.30 25.28 11.51
C LEU A 321 14.43 23.75 11.66
N VAL A 322 13.45 23.01 11.12
CA VAL A 322 13.49 21.55 11.10
C VAL A 322 14.18 21.12 9.81
N MET A 323 15.35 20.51 9.98
CA MET A 323 16.10 19.90 8.89
C MET A 323 15.35 18.67 8.35
N ILE A 324 15.18 18.63 7.03
CA ILE A 324 14.50 17.53 6.31
C ILE A 324 15.48 16.64 5.54
N THR A 325 16.71 17.11 5.33
CA THR A 325 17.80 16.44 4.62
C THR A 325 19.08 16.60 5.44
N PRO A 326 19.74 15.51 5.89
CA PRO A 326 19.28 14.12 5.78
C PRO A 326 18.06 13.82 6.64
N PHE A 327 17.39 12.71 6.35
CA PHE A 327 16.26 12.22 7.13
C PHE A 327 16.67 11.78 8.54
N ILE A 328 16.04 12.38 9.55
CA ILE A 328 16.21 12.02 10.96
C ILE A 328 14.91 11.39 11.45
N SER A 329 14.91 10.08 11.70
CA SER A 329 13.71 9.34 12.12
C SER A 329 13.18 9.77 13.51
N THR A 330 14.01 10.39 14.33
CA THR A 330 13.65 10.91 15.65
C THR A 330 13.14 12.35 15.64
N ARG A 331 13.15 13.05 14.50
CA ARG A 331 12.69 14.45 14.41
C ARG A 331 11.23 14.56 14.85
N ASP A 332 10.86 15.64 15.54
CA ASP A 332 9.47 15.88 15.92
C ASP A 332 8.58 16.19 14.71
N ASP A 333 7.27 16.07 14.93
CA ASP A 333 6.26 16.52 13.97
C ASP A 333 6.29 18.04 13.91
N VAL A 334 6.59 18.61 12.75
CA VAL A 334 6.70 20.07 12.58
C VAL A 334 5.35 20.77 12.79
N CYS A 335 4.24 20.05 12.66
CA CYS A 335 2.90 20.55 12.92
C CYS A 335 2.47 20.38 14.38
N ASN A 336 3.27 19.76 15.26
CA ASN A 336 3.01 19.81 16.70
C ASN A 336 2.92 21.27 17.15
N VAL A 337 1.79 21.58 17.79
CA VAL A 337 1.19 22.88 18.10
C VAL A 337 2.19 24.02 18.32
N VAL A 338 2.14 25.04 17.45
CA VAL A 338 2.45 26.42 17.85
C VAL A 338 1.37 26.83 18.84
N ALA A 339 1.81 27.37 19.98
CA ALA A 339 1.03 27.79 21.15
C ALA A 339 -0.38 28.33 20.86
N LYS A 340 -1.28 28.07 21.82
CA LYS A 340 -2.52 28.83 22.05
C LYS A 340 -2.37 30.29 21.59
N MET A 341 -3.21 30.74 20.67
CA MET A 341 -3.63 32.13 20.64
C MET A 341 -4.80 32.30 21.59
#